data_AF-A0A098YP22-F1
#
_entry.id   AF-A0A098YP22-F1
#
_cell.length_a   1.000
_cell.length_b   1.000
_cell.length_c   1.000
_cell.angle_alpha   90.00
_cell.angle_beta   90.00
_cell.angle_gamma   90.00
#
_symmetry.space_group_name_H-M   'P 1'
#
loop_
_entity.id
_entity.type
_entity.pdbx_description
1 polymer ?
#
loop_
_entity_poly.entity_id
_entity_poly.type
_entity_poly.pdbx_seq_one_letter_code
_entity_poly.pdbx_strand_id
1 'polypeptide(L)'
;MGGGRTLANAHWVFLSTETKIFMMRLRLFTTFFLILLLTLSASARPRTMAQLKAIAARELSVSTTVENTRGTSISNMETLQQLSDLIVIGNHHVGFVVLANDDAIEAVVGVSNKPYTNDTNINPAFQWYLRAANAAIANRIANGQHYSAAIAPAAPLPDHVDPLIETKWQQKAPFNNDVQKDANGNPYLVGCVAIAMTQIMRYYKYPAKGKGSNTYSMNGETLTADFSASPYQWDKMLPIYEKGKYTDEEAKAVSELMRQVGISVNMDYKPNFSSSYTKSAQNALINNFGYNPNMNRYTRNYYSEQEWMDMVYKELSEQRPIYYSGNDSKGKNGHAFVIDGYNAEGKVYVNWGWGGYEDGYFDIGILTPENSGDYSYYQDMIVGIQPEQQGAWRSHLTLYYGNELTIDKFGKRSISVAEIQLWNVSSSTLNGEFQLVIEGNGILRNLVSIDYTAKDSYSISYPWQKILIPKDLPDGDYQIYPRFKDDRDTDWQIVRAEYGKKNSVIIHVTNDAVAIKDKRTNYDWVTAIETPTVSDAEAPISVYNLQGHKLLQLPAAAFSISQLPTHGIFIIKQGTKTTKVVR
;
A
#
# COMPACT_ATOMS: atom_id res chain seq x y z
N MET A 1 -21.51 -95.58 22.47
CA MET A 1 -20.50 -94.52 22.34
C MET A 1 -20.98 -93.61 21.22
N GLY A 2 -21.72 -92.52 21.49
CA GLY A 2 -21.17 -91.24 22.00
C GLY A 2 -20.18 -90.72 20.97
N GLY A 3 -20.54 -89.87 20.00
CA GLY A 3 -21.11 -88.54 20.12
C GLY A 3 -20.10 -87.58 19.49
N GLY A 4 -20.42 -86.93 18.36
CA GLY A 4 -19.46 -86.02 17.73
C GLY A 4 -19.66 -85.73 16.25
N ARG A 5 -20.86 -85.30 15.81
CA ARG A 5 -21.06 -84.74 14.46
C ARG A 5 -22.23 -83.76 14.40
N THR A 6 -22.22 -82.68 15.20
CA THR A 6 -23.25 -81.62 15.06
C THR A 6 -22.81 -80.24 15.58
N LEU A 7 -21.51 -79.95 15.69
CA LEU A 7 -21.03 -78.62 16.11
C LEU A 7 -20.13 -77.89 15.09
N ALA A 8 -19.66 -78.58 14.03
CA ALA A 8 -18.75 -77.96 13.07
C ALA A 8 -19.44 -77.06 12.03
N ASN A 9 -20.65 -77.40 11.56
CA ASN A 9 -21.27 -76.65 10.45
C ASN A 9 -22.01 -75.37 10.87
N ALA A 10 -22.47 -75.26 12.12
CA ALA A 10 -23.11 -74.04 12.62
C ALA A 10 -22.09 -72.93 12.93
N HIS A 11 -20.89 -73.29 13.38
CA HIS A 11 -19.82 -72.34 13.69
C HIS A 11 -19.25 -71.63 12.46
N TRP A 12 -19.15 -72.32 11.31
CA TRP A 12 -18.62 -71.72 10.07
C TRP A 12 -19.60 -70.77 9.38
N VAL A 13 -20.91 -71.02 9.46
CA VAL A 13 -21.93 -70.12 8.88
C VAL A 13 -22.06 -68.83 9.71
N PHE A 14 -22.04 -68.93 11.05
CA PHE A 14 -22.08 -67.75 11.93
C PHE A 14 -20.82 -66.88 11.80
N LEU A 15 -19.61 -67.46 11.77
CA LEU A 15 -18.39 -66.68 11.57
C LEU A 15 -18.35 -65.96 10.22
N SER A 16 -18.84 -66.58 9.13
CA SER A 16 -18.84 -65.97 7.79
C SER A 16 -19.86 -64.84 7.61
N THR A 17 -20.94 -64.85 8.40
CA THR A 17 -21.98 -63.83 8.36
C THR A 17 -21.58 -62.62 9.20
N GLU A 18 -21.03 -62.85 10.40
CA GLU A 18 -20.46 -61.82 11.27
C GLU A 18 -19.27 -61.10 10.62
N THR A 19 -18.34 -61.82 9.97
CA THR A 19 -17.21 -61.20 9.25
C THR A 19 -17.65 -60.42 8.01
N LYS A 20 -18.67 -60.86 7.27
CA LYS A 20 -19.23 -60.08 6.15
C LYS A 20 -19.96 -58.83 6.62
N ILE A 21 -20.72 -58.90 7.72
CA ILE A 21 -21.38 -57.74 8.31
C ILE A 21 -20.35 -56.75 8.88
N PHE A 22 -19.29 -57.24 9.52
CA PHE A 22 -18.20 -56.42 10.03
C PHE A 22 -17.39 -55.77 8.89
N MET A 23 -17.05 -56.50 7.82
CA MET A 23 -16.39 -55.93 6.63
C MET A 23 -17.29 -54.96 5.86
N MET A 24 -18.61 -55.19 5.82
CA MET A 24 -19.56 -54.27 5.18
C MET A 24 -19.75 -52.99 6.00
N ARG A 25 -19.79 -53.09 7.34
CA ARG A 25 -19.80 -51.93 8.24
C ARG A 25 -18.50 -51.16 8.21
N LEU A 26 -17.35 -51.83 8.12
CA LEU A 26 -16.03 -51.20 7.99
C LEU A 26 -15.86 -50.52 6.62
N ARG A 27 -16.39 -51.12 5.53
CA ARG A 27 -16.45 -50.50 4.20
C ARG A 27 -17.40 -49.31 4.15
N LEU A 28 -18.59 -49.38 4.77
CA LEU A 28 -19.50 -48.24 4.91
C LEU A 28 -18.87 -47.13 5.77
N PHE A 29 -18.22 -47.46 6.88
CA PHE A 29 -17.52 -46.47 7.72
C PHE A 29 -16.36 -45.82 6.98
N THR A 30 -15.57 -46.58 6.22
CA THR A 30 -14.46 -46.02 5.43
C THR A 30 -14.93 -45.20 4.23
N THR A 31 -16.03 -45.57 3.56
CA THR A 31 -16.64 -44.70 2.51
C THR A 31 -17.29 -43.46 3.10
N PHE A 32 -17.97 -43.56 4.25
CA PHE A 32 -18.54 -42.39 4.93
C PHE A 32 -17.45 -41.45 5.45
N PHE A 33 -16.33 -41.99 5.96
CA PHE A 33 -15.17 -41.21 6.39
C PHE A 33 -14.42 -40.58 5.21
N LEU A 34 -14.35 -41.25 4.05
CA LEU A 34 -13.78 -40.66 2.81
C LEU A 34 -14.68 -39.55 2.23
N ILE A 35 -16.01 -39.70 2.30
CA ILE A 35 -16.97 -38.66 1.89
C ILE A 35 -16.94 -37.48 2.88
N LEU A 36 -16.77 -37.72 4.18
CA LEU A 36 -16.64 -36.69 5.20
C LEU A 36 -15.30 -35.92 5.09
N LEU A 37 -14.22 -36.62 4.71
CA LEU A 37 -12.91 -36.01 4.40
C LEU A 37 -12.92 -35.23 3.07
N LEU A 38 -13.74 -35.62 2.09
CA LEU A 38 -13.96 -34.84 0.87
C LEU A 38 -14.80 -33.57 1.12
N THR A 39 -15.66 -33.55 2.15
CA THR A 39 -16.42 -32.34 2.55
C THR A 39 -15.65 -31.35 3.43
N LEU A 40 -14.43 -31.70 3.87
CA LEU A 40 -13.51 -30.81 4.61
C LEU A 40 -12.44 -30.19 3.71
N SER A 41 -12.64 -30.22 2.39
CA SER A 41 -12.05 -29.19 1.54
C SER A 41 -12.78 -27.91 1.87
N ALA A 42 -12.17 -27.04 2.68
CA ALA A 42 -12.66 -25.68 2.94
C ALA A 42 -12.57 -24.87 1.63
N SER A 43 -13.47 -25.18 0.69
CA SER A 43 -13.74 -24.31 -0.44
C SER A 43 -14.50 -23.13 0.13
N ALA A 44 -13.93 -21.95 -0.03
CA ALA A 44 -14.62 -20.71 0.25
C ALA A 44 -15.99 -20.68 -0.45
N ARG A 45 -16.98 -20.06 0.20
CA ARG A 45 -18.37 -20.00 -0.25
C ARG A 45 -18.82 -18.56 -0.39
N PRO A 46 -19.61 -18.25 -1.43
CA PRO A 46 -20.30 -16.97 -1.52
C PRO A 46 -21.17 -16.72 -0.28
N ARG A 47 -21.02 -15.55 0.33
CA ARG A 47 -21.89 -15.05 1.39
C ARG A 47 -23.29 -14.83 0.85
N THR A 48 -24.28 -15.28 1.61
CA THR A 48 -25.69 -15.02 1.29
C THR A 48 -26.03 -13.55 1.54
N MET A 49 -27.02 -13.03 0.82
CA MET A 49 -27.54 -11.67 1.03
C MET A 49 -27.99 -11.41 2.48
N ALA A 50 -28.53 -12.44 3.15
CA ALA A 50 -28.92 -12.36 4.55
C ALA A 50 -27.70 -12.13 5.47
N GLN A 51 -26.59 -12.85 5.23
CA GLN A 51 -25.34 -12.64 5.97
C GLN A 51 -24.77 -11.24 5.72
N LEU A 52 -24.71 -10.80 4.45
CA LEU A 52 -24.20 -9.48 4.08
C LEU A 52 -25.00 -8.35 4.74
N LYS A 53 -26.34 -8.42 4.73
CA LYS A 53 -27.19 -7.45 5.43
C LYS A 53 -27.01 -7.48 6.95
N ALA A 54 -26.81 -8.66 7.55
CA ALA A 54 -26.55 -8.77 8.99
C ALA A 54 -25.21 -8.13 9.38
N ILE A 55 -24.17 -8.32 8.56
CA ILE A 55 -22.86 -7.69 8.76
C ILE A 55 -23.00 -6.17 8.62
N ALA A 56 -23.64 -5.68 7.55
CA ALA A 56 -23.87 -4.24 7.36
C ALA A 56 -24.62 -3.60 8.54
N ALA A 57 -25.70 -4.23 9.03
CA ALA A 57 -26.43 -3.76 10.20
C ALA A 57 -25.53 -3.61 11.43
N ARG A 58 -24.68 -4.61 11.67
CA ARG A 58 -23.77 -4.63 12.82
C ARG A 58 -22.76 -3.49 12.73
N GLU A 59 -22.07 -3.34 11.60
CA GLU A 59 -21.04 -2.30 11.45
C GLU A 59 -21.63 -0.88 11.57
N LEU A 60 -22.79 -0.62 10.97
CA LEU A 60 -23.45 0.68 11.06
C LEU A 60 -24.02 0.96 12.47
N SER A 61 -24.37 -0.07 13.24
CA SER A 61 -24.81 0.10 14.63
C SER A 61 -23.67 0.48 15.59
N VAL A 62 -22.44 0.07 15.29
CA VAL A 62 -21.24 0.38 16.08
C VAL A 62 -20.67 1.75 15.68
N SER A 63 -20.81 2.14 14.41
CA SER A 63 -20.25 3.40 13.86
C SER A 63 -21.03 4.67 14.24
N THR A 64 -22.25 4.56 14.79
CA THR A 64 -23.02 5.73 15.25
C THR A 64 -22.51 6.23 16.61
N THR A 65 -21.77 7.33 16.61
CA THR A 65 -21.43 8.10 17.81
C THR A 65 -22.70 8.56 18.55
N VAL A 66 -22.59 8.65 19.89
CA VAL A 66 -23.64 8.86 20.90
C VAL A 66 -24.50 10.13 20.73
N GLU A 67 -24.23 11.01 19.75
CA GLU A 67 -25.01 12.24 19.54
C GLU A 67 -26.24 12.12 18.61
N ASN A 68 -26.51 10.96 18.02
CA ASN A 68 -27.77 10.73 17.28
C ASN A 68 -28.56 9.55 17.84
N THR A 69 -29.29 9.77 18.93
CA THR A 69 -30.38 8.89 19.35
C THR A 69 -31.48 8.85 18.29
N ARG A 70 -31.38 7.90 17.34
CA ARG A 70 -32.53 7.32 16.64
C ARG A 70 -32.27 5.84 16.33
N GLY A 71 -32.73 4.97 17.24
CA GLY A 71 -32.91 3.53 17.01
C GLY A 71 -33.99 3.18 15.97
N THR A 72 -34.14 3.99 14.93
CA THR A 72 -35.13 3.86 13.85
C THR A 72 -34.52 3.92 12.45
N SER A 73 -33.19 4.08 12.30
CA SER A 73 -32.53 4.21 10.99
C SER A 73 -31.90 2.93 10.42
N ILE A 74 -31.84 1.83 11.18
CA ILE A 74 -31.33 0.53 10.70
C ILE A 74 -32.40 -0.23 9.88
N SER A 75 -33.67 0.21 9.89
CA SER A 75 -34.79 -0.51 9.27
C SER A 75 -34.90 -0.39 7.75
N ASN A 76 -34.19 0.55 7.12
CA ASN A 76 -34.27 0.82 5.68
C ASN A 76 -32.88 0.78 5.01
N MET A 77 -32.14 -0.30 5.22
CA MET A 77 -30.91 -0.56 4.44
C MET A 77 -31.25 -1.19 3.09
N GLU A 78 -30.58 -0.73 2.05
CA GLU A 78 -30.70 -1.23 0.69
C GLU A 78 -29.34 -1.56 0.08
N THR A 79 -29.36 -2.28 -1.04
CA THR A 79 -28.17 -2.45 -1.87
C THR A 79 -27.96 -1.18 -2.68
N LEU A 80 -26.96 -0.39 -2.32
CA LEU A 80 -26.62 0.87 -2.97
C LEU A 80 -25.84 0.63 -4.27
N GLN A 81 -25.02 -0.42 -4.31
CA GLN A 81 -24.28 -0.84 -5.50
C GLN A 81 -23.88 -2.32 -5.39
N GLN A 82 -23.81 -3.00 -6.53
CA GLN A 82 -23.36 -4.39 -6.60
C GLN A 82 -22.36 -4.57 -7.75
N LEU A 83 -21.23 -5.19 -7.45
CA LEU A 83 -20.23 -5.66 -8.40
C LEU A 83 -20.15 -7.20 -8.33
N SER A 84 -19.22 -7.83 -9.07
CA SER A 84 -19.08 -9.30 -9.09
C SER A 84 -18.71 -9.85 -7.71
N ASP A 85 -17.74 -9.23 -7.05
CA ASP A 85 -17.12 -9.75 -5.82
C ASP A 85 -17.25 -8.77 -4.64
N LEU A 86 -17.84 -7.59 -4.88
CA LEU A 86 -18.17 -6.60 -3.88
C LEU A 86 -19.66 -6.22 -3.91
N ILE A 87 -20.18 -5.82 -2.75
CA ILE A 87 -21.50 -5.20 -2.63
C ILE A 87 -21.44 -4.03 -1.63
N VAL A 88 -22.18 -2.97 -1.92
CA VAL A 88 -22.36 -1.83 -1.02
C VAL A 88 -23.78 -1.89 -0.46
N ILE A 89 -23.90 -2.02 0.86
CA ILE A 89 -25.17 -2.05 1.58
C ILE A 89 -25.21 -0.91 2.58
N GLY A 90 -26.31 -0.16 2.61
CA GLY A 90 -26.45 0.95 3.54
C GLY A 90 -27.70 1.78 3.33
N ASN A 91 -27.63 3.03 3.76
CA ASN A 91 -28.65 4.04 3.56
C ASN A 91 -27.99 5.31 3.00
N HIS A 92 -28.56 5.88 1.94
CA HIS A 92 -28.02 7.05 1.24
C HIS A 92 -27.69 8.25 2.13
N HIS A 93 -28.31 8.40 3.31
CA HIS A 93 -28.11 9.56 4.18
C HIS A 93 -27.32 9.26 5.45
N VAL A 94 -27.26 8.00 5.88
CA VAL A 94 -26.74 7.63 7.21
C VAL A 94 -25.36 7.00 7.12
N GLY A 95 -25.08 6.24 6.06
CA GLY A 95 -23.84 5.50 5.93
C GLY A 95 -24.02 4.17 5.22
N PHE A 96 -22.90 3.52 4.92
CA PHE A 96 -22.86 2.28 4.17
C PHE A 96 -21.62 1.45 4.53
N VAL A 97 -21.67 0.19 4.10
CA VAL A 97 -20.59 -0.78 4.25
C VAL A 97 -20.28 -1.38 2.89
N VAL A 98 -19.00 -1.43 2.54
CA VAL A 98 -18.47 -2.14 1.37
C VAL A 98 -18.07 -3.53 1.82
N LEU A 99 -18.70 -4.55 1.24
CA LEU A 99 -18.60 -5.93 1.67
C LEU A 99 -18.07 -6.85 0.57
N ALA A 100 -17.17 -7.77 0.94
CA ALA A 100 -16.73 -8.85 0.05
C ALA A 100 -17.79 -9.96 -0.05
N ASN A 101 -18.09 -10.39 -1.27
CA ASN A 101 -19.12 -11.40 -1.53
C ASN A 101 -18.66 -12.81 -1.14
N ASP A 102 -17.37 -13.09 -1.04
CA ASP A 102 -16.82 -14.44 -0.81
C ASP A 102 -16.10 -14.55 0.54
N ASP A 103 -16.35 -15.64 1.29
CA ASP A 103 -15.79 -15.84 2.63
C ASP A 103 -14.30 -16.16 2.69
N ALA A 104 -13.63 -16.32 1.53
CA ALA A 104 -12.16 -16.29 1.44
C ALA A 104 -11.56 -14.94 1.86
N ILE A 105 -12.35 -13.87 1.75
CA ILE A 105 -11.94 -12.49 1.96
C ILE A 105 -12.67 -11.91 3.17
N GLU A 106 -11.98 -11.09 3.96
CA GLU A 106 -12.54 -10.34 5.08
C GLU A 106 -13.82 -9.63 4.63
N ALA A 107 -14.87 -9.78 5.44
CA ALA A 107 -16.20 -9.36 5.02
C ALA A 107 -16.26 -7.85 4.83
N VAL A 108 -15.65 -7.07 5.74
CA VAL A 108 -15.76 -5.62 5.75
C VAL A 108 -14.54 -4.99 5.09
N VAL A 109 -14.70 -4.57 3.85
CA VAL A 109 -13.66 -3.90 3.04
C VAL A 109 -13.63 -2.39 3.31
N GLY A 110 -14.78 -1.80 3.64
CA GLY A 110 -14.85 -0.41 4.07
C GLY A 110 -16.16 -0.03 4.74
N VAL A 111 -16.13 1.04 5.54
CA VAL A 111 -17.28 1.58 6.28
C VAL A 111 -17.27 3.09 6.17
N SER A 112 -18.44 3.67 5.91
CA SER A 112 -18.63 5.12 5.95
C SER A 112 -19.90 5.46 6.72
N ASN A 113 -19.82 6.48 7.56
CA ASN A 113 -20.97 7.11 8.21
C ASN A 113 -21.40 8.40 7.50
N LYS A 114 -21.07 8.51 6.20
CA LYS A 114 -21.35 9.68 5.36
C LYS A 114 -22.40 9.35 4.30
N PRO A 115 -23.07 10.37 3.74
CA PRO A 115 -24.02 10.17 2.67
C PRO A 115 -23.39 9.49 1.45
N TYR A 116 -24.19 8.65 0.79
CA TYR A 116 -23.85 7.98 -0.46
C TYR A 116 -24.48 8.72 -1.64
N THR A 117 -23.69 8.97 -2.67
CA THR A 117 -24.11 9.68 -3.88
C THR A 117 -25.22 8.95 -4.64
N ASN A 118 -25.99 9.70 -5.44
CA ASN A 118 -26.99 9.15 -6.34
C ASN A 118 -26.48 9.17 -7.79
N ASP A 119 -27.27 8.63 -8.72
CA ASP A 119 -26.92 8.49 -10.15
C ASP A 119 -26.55 9.81 -10.85
N THR A 120 -26.95 10.96 -10.28
CA THR A 120 -26.68 12.30 -10.84
C THR A 120 -25.46 13.00 -10.21
N ASN A 121 -24.89 12.45 -9.14
CA ASN A 121 -23.74 13.02 -8.43
C ASN A 121 -22.67 11.99 -8.06
N ILE A 122 -22.43 11.01 -8.92
CA ILE A 122 -21.47 9.93 -8.68
C ILE A 122 -20.10 10.46 -8.27
N ASN A 123 -19.56 9.97 -7.14
CA ASN A 123 -18.20 10.23 -6.70
C ASN A 123 -17.20 9.36 -7.50
N PRO A 124 -16.43 9.93 -8.44
CA PRO A 124 -15.64 9.14 -9.35
C PRO A 124 -14.42 8.47 -8.69
N ALA A 125 -13.86 9.06 -7.62
CA ALA A 125 -12.72 8.51 -6.90
C ALA A 125 -13.13 7.28 -6.06
N PHE A 126 -14.26 7.37 -5.37
CA PHE A 126 -14.82 6.23 -4.66
C PHE A 126 -15.23 5.10 -5.62
N GLN A 127 -15.78 5.44 -6.79
CA GLN A 127 -16.07 4.43 -7.82
C GLN A 127 -14.82 3.75 -8.37
N TRP A 128 -13.70 4.46 -8.47
CA TRP A 128 -12.42 3.83 -8.79
C TRP A 128 -11.99 2.85 -7.71
N TYR A 129 -12.10 3.22 -6.43
CA TYR A 129 -11.76 2.33 -5.32
C TYR A 129 -12.59 1.04 -5.37
N LEU A 130 -13.90 1.13 -5.57
CA LEU A 130 -14.76 -0.06 -5.70
C LEU A 130 -14.33 -0.98 -6.85
N ARG A 131 -14.00 -0.42 -8.02
CA ARG A 131 -13.51 -1.22 -9.15
C ARG A 131 -12.16 -1.87 -8.88
N ALA A 132 -11.23 -1.12 -8.28
CA ALA A 132 -9.89 -1.61 -7.94
C ALA A 132 -9.95 -2.72 -6.89
N ALA A 133 -10.73 -2.53 -5.82
CA ALA A 133 -10.92 -3.52 -4.77
C ALA A 133 -11.64 -4.77 -5.31
N ASN A 134 -12.68 -4.60 -6.12
CA ASN A 134 -13.38 -5.74 -6.75
C ASN A 134 -12.43 -6.58 -7.61
N ALA A 135 -11.60 -5.93 -8.43
CA ALA A 135 -10.63 -6.63 -9.28
C ALA A 135 -9.56 -7.37 -8.45
N ALA A 136 -9.03 -6.73 -7.40
CA ALA A 136 -8.04 -7.37 -6.52
C ALA A 136 -8.62 -8.56 -5.76
N ILE A 137 -9.87 -8.46 -5.30
CA ILE A 137 -10.61 -9.55 -4.66
C ILE A 137 -10.82 -10.71 -5.65
N ALA A 138 -11.32 -10.42 -6.85
CA ALA A 138 -11.56 -11.42 -7.88
C ALA A 138 -10.28 -12.21 -8.21
N ASN A 139 -9.15 -11.51 -8.30
CA ASN A 139 -7.84 -12.12 -8.52
C ASN A 139 -7.44 -13.06 -7.36
N ARG A 140 -7.56 -12.61 -6.11
CA ARG A 140 -7.26 -13.45 -4.93
C ARG A 140 -8.09 -14.73 -4.92
N ILE A 141 -9.39 -14.62 -5.17
CA ILE A 141 -10.31 -15.75 -5.24
C ILE A 141 -9.90 -16.70 -6.38
N ALA A 142 -9.62 -16.19 -7.58
CA ALA A 142 -9.19 -16.98 -8.72
C ALA A 142 -7.88 -17.75 -8.46
N ASN A 143 -6.99 -17.18 -7.65
CA ASN A 143 -5.72 -17.78 -7.25
C ASN A 143 -5.81 -18.63 -5.96
N GLY A 144 -7.00 -18.83 -5.39
CA GLY A 144 -7.20 -19.59 -4.14
C GLY A 144 -6.55 -18.94 -2.91
N GLN A 145 -6.37 -17.62 -2.94
CA GLN A 145 -5.76 -16.85 -1.85
C GLN A 145 -6.83 -16.36 -0.88
N HIS A 146 -6.53 -16.52 0.41
CA HIS A 146 -7.34 -15.95 1.49
C HIS A 146 -6.79 -14.60 1.92
N TYR A 147 -7.68 -13.71 2.35
CA TYR A 147 -7.32 -12.43 2.93
C TYR A 147 -8.21 -12.18 4.15
N SER A 148 -7.75 -12.60 5.33
CA SER A 148 -8.59 -12.71 6.52
C SER A 148 -8.79 -11.40 7.29
N ALA A 149 -7.95 -10.39 7.06
CA ALA A 149 -8.05 -9.08 7.68
C ALA A 149 -7.16 -8.07 6.94
N ALA A 150 -7.47 -6.78 7.11
CA ALA A 150 -6.54 -5.71 6.75
C ALA A 150 -5.28 -5.78 7.60
N ILE A 151 -4.16 -5.29 7.06
CA ILE A 151 -2.89 -5.21 7.80
C ILE A 151 -3.07 -4.21 8.94
N ALA A 152 -2.86 -4.62 10.19
CA ALA A 152 -2.97 -3.71 11.33
C ALA A 152 -1.66 -2.93 11.56
N PRO A 153 -1.72 -1.70 12.10
CA PRO A 153 -0.53 -0.98 12.53
C PRO A 153 0.20 -1.76 13.64
N ALA A 154 1.53 -1.80 13.58
CA ALA A 154 2.37 -2.50 14.56
C ALA A 154 3.09 -1.52 15.48
N ALA A 155 3.30 -1.92 16.74
CA ALA A 155 4.10 -1.16 17.69
C ALA A 155 5.52 -0.88 17.13
N PRO A 156 6.10 0.30 17.35
CA PRO A 156 5.70 1.33 18.32
C PRO A 156 4.69 2.38 17.81
N LEU A 157 4.09 2.18 16.63
CA LEU A 157 3.08 3.12 16.11
C LEU A 157 1.80 3.10 16.97
N PRO A 158 1.07 4.21 17.07
CA PRO A 158 -0.29 4.22 17.60
C PRO A 158 -1.18 3.21 16.87
N ASP A 159 -2.16 2.65 17.57
CA ASP A 159 -3.15 1.75 16.98
C ASP A 159 -4.18 2.50 16.11
N HIS A 160 -4.34 3.81 16.29
CA HIS A 160 -5.17 4.66 15.43
C HIS A 160 -4.62 6.08 15.32
N VAL A 161 -5.03 6.77 14.24
CA VAL A 161 -4.91 8.22 14.05
C VAL A 161 -6.25 8.72 13.50
N ASP A 162 -6.88 9.61 14.25
CA ASP A 162 -8.12 10.25 13.80
C ASP A 162 -7.91 11.05 12.50
N PRO A 163 -8.96 11.25 11.68
CA PRO A 163 -8.85 12.02 10.44
C PRO A 163 -8.30 13.42 10.69
N LEU A 164 -7.14 13.70 10.10
CA LEU A 164 -6.38 14.93 10.33
C LEU A 164 -7.00 16.14 9.62
N ILE A 165 -7.68 15.94 8.49
CA ILE A 165 -8.19 17.02 7.65
C ILE A 165 -9.67 17.30 7.92
N GLU A 166 -9.94 18.55 8.29
CA GLU A 166 -11.31 19.05 8.52
C GLU A 166 -12.05 19.40 7.22
N THR A 167 -11.34 19.69 6.14
CA THR A 167 -11.96 20.18 4.90
C THR A 167 -12.82 19.12 4.24
N LYS A 168 -13.99 19.51 3.76
CA LYS A 168 -14.87 18.71 2.90
C LYS A 168 -15.04 19.39 1.56
N TRP A 169 -13.92 19.56 0.86
CA TRP A 169 -13.87 20.31 -0.40
C TRP A 169 -14.30 19.43 -1.58
N GLN A 170 -14.75 20.07 -2.67
CA GLN A 170 -15.26 19.40 -3.87
C GLN A 170 -14.85 20.12 -5.14
N GLN A 171 -15.14 19.53 -6.30
CA GLN A 171 -14.69 20.06 -7.59
C GLN A 171 -15.63 21.07 -8.26
N LYS A 172 -16.84 21.29 -7.73
CA LYS A 172 -17.85 22.21 -8.26
C LYS A 172 -17.88 23.53 -7.47
N ALA A 173 -18.86 24.39 -7.70
CA ALA A 173 -18.94 25.70 -7.05
C ALA A 173 -18.94 25.59 -5.51
N PRO A 174 -18.28 26.54 -4.80
CA PRO A 174 -17.59 27.71 -5.34
C PRO A 174 -16.15 27.43 -5.83
N PHE A 175 -15.61 26.24 -5.59
CA PHE A 175 -14.21 25.89 -5.84
C PHE A 175 -13.77 26.10 -7.29
N ASN A 176 -14.66 25.91 -8.26
CA ASN A 176 -14.38 26.07 -9.68
C ASN A 176 -14.77 27.44 -10.26
N ASN A 177 -15.12 28.45 -9.46
CA ASN A 177 -15.61 29.73 -9.97
C ASN A 177 -14.59 30.45 -10.88
N ASP A 178 -13.29 30.28 -10.59
CA ASP A 178 -12.18 30.94 -11.28
C ASP A 178 -11.40 30.01 -12.24
N VAL A 179 -11.82 28.76 -12.42
CA VAL A 179 -11.19 27.88 -13.42
C VAL A 179 -11.79 28.13 -14.80
N GLN A 180 -11.18 27.52 -15.83
CA GLN A 180 -11.66 27.64 -17.21
C GLN A 180 -13.13 27.21 -17.37
N LYS A 181 -13.83 27.84 -18.32
CA LYS A 181 -15.24 27.62 -18.61
C LYS A 181 -15.45 27.05 -20.01
N ASP A 182 -16.56 26.38 -20.23
CA ASP A 182 -17.01 25.98 -21.57
C ASP A 182 -17.51 27.19 -22.39
N ALA A 183 -17.82 26.95 -23.66
CA ALA A 183 -18.34 27.99 -24.56
C ALA A 183 -19.68 28.60 -24.12
N ASN A 184 -20.40 27.95 -23.20
CA ASN A 184 -21.66 28.43 -22.63
C ASN A 184 -21.44 29.18 -21.30
N GLY A 185 -20.20 29.32 -20.84
CA GLY A 185 -19.85 29.97 -19.58
C GLY A 185 -19.96 29.07 -18.35
N ASN A 186 -20.17 27.75 -18.50
CA ASN A 186 -20.19 26.82 -17.37
C ASN A 186 -18.75 26.49 -16.94
N PRO A 187 -18.40 26.60 -15.65
CA PRO A 187 -17.07 26.25 -15.18
C PRO A 187 -16.80 24.75 -15.28
N TYR A 188 -15.60 24.41 -15.75
CA TYR A 188 -15.09 23.04 -15.69
C TYR A 188 -14.87 22.60 -14.24
N LEU A 189 -14.65 21.29 -14.03
CA LEU A 189 -14.28 20.79 -12.70
C LEU A 189 -12.87 21.27 -12.32
N VAL A 190 -12.64 21.52 -11.02
CA VAL A 190 -11.30 21.88 -10.51
C VAL A 190 -10.23 20.82 -10.87
N GLY A 191 -10.60 19.55 -10.79
CA GLY A 191 -9.70 18.41 -10.94
C GLY A 191 -9.27 17.81 -9.60
N CYS A 192 -9.31 16.48 -9.52
CA CYS A 192 -9.05 15.73 -8.28
C CYS A 192 -7.65 15.99 -7.69
N VAL A 193 -6.63 16.15 -8.55
CA VAL A 193 -5.25 16.47 -8.14
C VAL A 193 -5.19 17.77 -7.35
N ALA A 194 -5.83 18.83 -7.86
CA ALA A 194 -5.84 20.13 -7.19
C ALA A 194 -6.65 20.09 -5.89
N ILE A 195 -7.76 19.36 -5.83
CA ILE A 195 -8.50 19.16 -4.57
C ILE A 195 -7.65 18.44 -3.53
N ALA A 196 -7.01 17.32 -3.89
CA ALA A 196 -6.17 16.59 -2.95
C ALA A 196 -5.00 17.45 -2.43
N MET A 197 -4.31 18.17 -3.31
CA MET A 197 -3.26 19.11 -2.91
C MET A 197 -3.78 20.20 -1.97
N THR A 198 -4.85 20.89 -2.34
CA THR A 198 -5.32 22.07 -1.62
C THR A 198 -5.93 21.73 -0.27
N GLN A 199 -6.55 20.56 -0.10
CA GLN A 199 -6.99 20.09 1.22
C GLN A 199 -5.79 19.89 2.18
N ILE A 200 -4.70 19.28 1.71
CA ILE A 200 -3.46 19.14 2.50
C ILE A 200 -2.83 20.53 2.76
N MET A 201 -2.83 21.42 1.76
CA MET A 201 -2.32 22.78 1.97
C MET A 201 -3.12 23.56 3.01
N ARG A 202 -4.44 23.36 3.04
CA ARG A 202 -5.34 23.99 4.00
C ARG A 202 -5.19 23.42 5.42
N TYR A 203 -4.84 22.14 5.55
CA TYR A 203 -4.47 21.53 6.82
C TYR A 203 -3.28 22.27 7.46
N TYR A 204 -2.21 22.49 6.69
CA TYR A 204 -1.05 23.25 7.16
C TYR A 204 -1.25 24.77 7.18
N LYS A 205 -2.28 25.28 6.49
CA LYS A 205 -2.46 26.72 6.19
C LYS A 205 -1.17 27.33 5.62
N TYR A 206 -0.55 26.62 4.68
CA TYR A 206 0.76 26.95 4.13
C TYR A 206 0.78 26.81 2.60
N PRO A 207 1.47 27.69 1.86
CA PRO A 207 2.31 28.80 2.35
C PRO A 207 1.54 30.10 2.59
N ALA A 208 2.17 31.13 3.15
CA ALA A 208 1.56 32.47 3.17
C ALA A 208 1.47 33.07 1.76
N LYS A 209 2.47 32.78 0.91
CA LYS A 209 2.56 33.13 -0.51
C LYS A 209 3.30 32.02 -1.25
N GLY A 210 2.92 31.74 -2.49
CA GLY A 210 3.69 30.87 -3.37
C GLY A 210 4.91 31.57 -3.98
N LYS A 211 5.57 30.88 -4.90
CA LYS A 211 6.82 31.30 -5.54
C LYS A 211 6.78 31.06 -7.05
N GLY A 212 7.30 32.04 -7.78
CA GLY A 212 7.37 32.00 -9.23
C GLY A 212 6.00 32.05 -9.90
N SER A 213 5.96 31.64 -11.16
CA SER A 213 4.76 31.65 -11.99
C SER A 213 4.74 30.45 -12.91
N ASN A 214 3.57 30.10 -13.44
CA ASN A 214 3.45 29.15 -14.54
C ASN A 214 2.47 29.67 -15.60
N THR A 215 2.76 29.35 -16.86
CA THR A 215 1.93 29.70 -18.02
C THR A 215 1.89 28.54 -19.00
N TYR A 216 0.69 28.18 -19.46
CA TYR A 216 0.48 27.19 -20.51
C TYR A 216 -0.80 27.50 -21.30
N SER A 217 -0.93 26.90 -22.48
CA SER A 217 -2.12 27.07 -23.32
C SER A 217 -2.99 25.83 -23.30
N MET A 218 -4.30 26.02 -23.20
CA MET A 218 -5.28 24.94 -23.18
C MET A 218 -6.63 25.43 -23.72
N ASN A 219 -7.30 24.60 -24.53
CA ASN A 219 -8.62 24.91 -25.12
C ASN A 219 -8.67 26.29 -25.82
N GLY A 220 -7.55 26.72 -26.43
CA GLY A 220 -7.44 28.01 -27.11
C GLY A 220 -7.19 29.21 -26.19
N GLU A 221 -7.11 29.01 -24.88
CA GLU A 221 -6.81 30.06 -23.90
C GLU A 221 -5.39 29.93 -23.36
N THR A 222 -4.78 31.05 -22.97
CA THR A 222 -3.52 31.07 -22.22
C THR A 222 -3.82 31.23 -20.74
N LEU A 223 -3.46 30.23 -19.95
CA LEU A 223 -3.65 30.20 -18.50
C LEU A 223 -2.34 30.61 -17.82
N THR A 224 -2.40 31.58 -16.91
CA THR A 224 -1.22 32.12 -16.21
C THR A 224 -1.52 32.38 -14.75
N ALA A 225 -0.61 31.98 -13.86
CA ALA A 225 -0.64 32.31 -12.45
C ALA A 225 0.74 32.76 -11.99
N ASP A 226 0.80 33.90 -11.29
CA ASP A 226 1.92 34.29 -10.45
C ASP A 226 1.57 33.92 -9.00
N PHE A 227 2.25 32.90 -8.49
CA PHE A 227 1.98 32.33 -7.16
C PHE A 227 2.43 33.27 -6.02
N SER A 228 3.24 34.29 -6.35
CA SER A 228 3.74 35.28 -5.39
C SER A 228 2.90 36.57 -5.32
N ALA A 229 1.99 36.75 -6.29
CA ALA A 229 1.26 38.00 -6.50
C ALA A 229 0.40 38.43 -5.30
N SER A 230 -0.16 37.48 -4.54
CA SER A 230 -1.01 37.79 -3.38
C SER A 230 -0.91 36.72 -2.31
N PRO A 231 -1.04 37.09 -1.01
CA PRO A 231 -1.12 36.10 0.06
C PRO A 231 -2.34 35.19 -0.07
N TYR A 232 -2.17 33.93 0.33
CA TYR A 232 -3.29 33.00 0.50
C TYR A 232 -4.06 33.34 1.78
N GLN A 233 -5.34 33.67 1.62
CA GLN A 233 -6.22 34.06 2.72
C GLN A 233 -6.80 32.83 3.45
N TRP A 234 -5.94 32.04 4.10
CA TRP A 234 -6.33 30.77 4.73
C TRP A 234 -7.50 30.91 5.72
N ASP A 235 -7.60 32.04 6.43
CA ASP A 235 -8.69 32.31 7.37
C ASP A 235 -10.04 32.59 6.69
N LYS A 236 -10.04 32.89 5.38
CA LYS A 236 -11.23 33.00 4.54
C LYS A 236 -11.56 31.71 3.79
N MET A 237 -10.72 30.68 3.95
CA MET A 237 -10.95 29.37 3.35
C MET A 237 -11.61 28.46 4.39
N LEU A 238 -12.93 28.33 4.29
CA LEU A 238 -13.73 27.54 5.23
C LEU A 238 -13.43 26.04 5.11
N PRO A 239 -13.54 25.26 6.19
CA PRO A 239 -13.43 23.80 6.10
C PRO A 239 -14.56 23.21 5.25
N ILE A 240 -15.78 23.78 5.32
CA ILE A 240 -16.97 23.28 4.61
C ILE A 240 -17.66 24.45 3.93
N TYR A 241 -18.03 24.27 2.65
CA TYR A 241 -18.73 25.27 1.84
C TYR A 241 -20.15 24.82 1.52
N GLU A 242 -21.10 25.16 2.40
CA GLU A 242 -22.52 24.93 2.17
C GLU A 242 -23.16 26.10 1.40
N LYS A 243 -23.98 25.79 0.40
CA LYS A 243 -24.64 26.82 -0.42
C LYS A 243 -25.45 27.77 0.47
N GLY A 244 -25.16 29.08 0.35
CA GLY A 244 -25.82 30.13 1.13
C GLY A 244 -25.25 30.36 2.53
N LYS A 245 -24.16 29.65 2.91
CA LYS A 245 -23.48 29.81 4.20
C LYS A 245 -22.03 30.32 4.09
N TYR A 246 -21.65 30.85 2.93
CA TYR A 246 -20.35 31.47 2.70
C TYR A 246 -20.53 32.81 1.99
N THR A 247 -19.59 33.74 2.17
CA THR A 247 -19.56 35.04 1.48
C THR A 247 -18.87 34.97 0.12
N ASP A 248 -19.05 36.00 -0.70
CA ASP A 248 -18.36 36.10 -1.99
C ASP A 248 -16.84 36.16 -1.83
N GLU A 249 -16.35 36.77 -0.74
CA GLU A 249 -14.92 36.82 -0.42
C GLU A 249 -14.37 35.44 -0.06
N GLU A 250 -15.10 34.64 0.71
CA GLU A 250 -14.72 33.27 1.06
C GLU A 250 -14.75 32.34 -0.15
N ALA A 251 -15.75 32.53 -1.04
CA ALA A 251 -15.82 31.84 -2.32
C ALA A 251 -14.62 32.20 -3.21
N LYS A 252 -14.30 33.50 -3.34
CA LYS A 252 -13.19 33.98 -4.15
C LYS A 252 -11.83 33.52 -3.62
N ALA A 253 -11.66 33.49 -2.29
CA ALA A 253 -10.42 33.02 -1.68
C ALA A 253 -10.12 31.56 -2.07
N VAL A 254 -11.11 30.67 -1.96
CA VAL A 254 -10.90 29.26 -2.29
C VAL A 254 -10.81 29.03 -3.80
N SER A 255 -11.62 29.71 -4.62
CA SER A 255 -11.57 29.52 -6.08
C SER A 255 -10.27 30.03 -6.70
N GLU A 256 -9.69 31.11 -6.18
CA GLU A 256 -8.39 31.60 -6.62
C GLU A 256 -7.27 30.62 -6.25
N LEU A 257 -7.30 30.03 -5.04
CA LEU A 257 -6.37 28.96 -4.67
C LEU A 257 -6.48 27.77 -5.64
N MET A 258 -7.71 27.32 -5.94
CA MET A 258 -7.94 26.20 -6.86
C MET A 258 -7.43 26.49 -8.28
N ARG A 259 -7.65 27.71 -8.78
CA ARG A 259 -7.12 28.18 -10.06
C ARG A 259 -5.60 28.14 -10.08
N GLN A 260 -4.94 28.69 -9.05
CA GLN A 260 -3.48 28.71 -8.99
C GLN A 260 -2.88 27.31 -8.89
N VAL A 261 -3.41 26.46 -8.01
CA VAL A 261 -2.93 25.08 -7.88
C VAL A 261 -3.18 24.29 -9.17
N GLY A 262 -4.34 24.44 -9.82
CA GLY A 262 -4.58 23.83 -11.12
C GLY A 262 -3.59 24.28 -12.20
N ILE A 263 -3.28 25.57 -12.26
CA ILE A 263 -2.27 26.09 -13.20
C ILE A 263 -0.87 25.57 -12.85
N SER A 264 -0.51 25.44 -11.56
CA SER A 264 0.80 24.93 -11.14
C SER A 264 1.10 23.50 -11.61
N VAL A 265 0.04 22.71 -11.84
CA VAL A 265 0.15 21.32 -12.30
C VAL A 265 -0.19 21.13 -13.79
N ASN A 266 -0.32 22.21 -14.56
CA ASN A 266 -0.76 22.17 -15.96
C ASN A 266 -2.06 21.35 -16.14
N MET A 267 -3.08 21.66 -15.35
CA MET A 267 -4.35 20.92 -15.33
C MET A 267 -4.98 20.83 -16.73
N ASP A 268 -5.35 19.62 -17.14
CA ASP A 268 -6.17 19.35 -18.32
C ASP A 268 -7.65 19.52 -17.92
N TYR A 269 -8.15 20.76 -17.97
CA TYR A 269 -9.55 21.11 -17.68
C TYR A 269 -10.56 20.62 -18.74
N LYS A 270 -11.56 19.86 -18.31
CA LYS A 270 -12.67 19.38 -19.16
C LYS A 270 -14.01 19.42 -18.41
N PRO A 271 -15.17 19.42 -19.11
CA PRO A 271 -16.49 19.51 -18.48
C PRO A 271 -16.75 18.47 -17.38
N ASN A 272 -16.39 17.21 -17.64
CA ASN A 272 -16.77 16.09 -16.79
C ASN A 272 -15.60 15.50 -15.98
N PHE A 273 -14.36 15.88 -16.31
CA PHE A 273 -13.16 15.29 -15.71
C PHE A 273 -11.92 16.13 -15.99
N SER A 274 -11.42 16.84 -14.98
CA SER A 274 -10.14 17.56 -15.09
C SER A 274 -9.02 16.77 -14.40
N SER A 275 -7.84 16.69 -15.03
CA SER A 275 -6.77 15.81 -14.54
C SER A 275 -5.36 16.37 -14.71
N SER A 276 -4.43 15.85 -13.91
CA SER A 276 -2.99 16.08 -14.01
C SER A 276 -2.26 14.85 -13.44
N TYR A 277 -0.93 14.90 -13.39
CA TYR A 277 -0.08 13.81 -12.93
C TYR A 277 0.37 13.99 -11.47
N THR A 278 0.50 12.89 -10.73
CA THR A 278 1.02 12.89 -9.35
C THR A 278 2.40 13.54 -9.24
N LYS A 279 3.30 13.32 -10.21
CA LYS A 279 4.59 14.02 -10.26
C LYS A 279 4.46 15.54 -10.37
N SER A 280 3.44 16.03 -11.10
CA SER A 280 3.18 17.47 -11.21
C SER A 280 2.76 18.05 -9.87
N ALA A 281 1.95 17.32 -9.10
CA ALA A 281 1.56 17.70 -7.74
C ALA A 281 2.78 17.83 -6.82
N GLN A 282 3.64 16.81 -6.77
CA GLN A 282 4.87 16.84 -5.98
C GLN A 282 5.76 18.03 -6.36
N ASN A 283 6.00 18.21 -7.66
CA ASN A 283 6.85 19.28 -8.17
C ASN A 283 6.28 20.66 -7.89
N ALA A 284 4.96 20.85 -7.96
CA ALA A 284 4.32 22.11 -7.63
C ALA A 284 4.41 22.41 -6.12
N LEU A 285 4.17 21.41 -5.25
CA LEU A 285 4.31 21.56 -3.81
C LEU A 285 5.72 22.05 -3.43
N ILE A 286 6.76 21.48 -4.04
CA ILE A 286 8.16 21.87 -3.80
C ILE A 286 8.47 23.24 -4.41
N ASN A 287 8.32 23.37 -5.73
CA ASN A 287 8.88 24.49 -6.49
C ASN A 287 8.03 25.77 -6.38
N ASN A 288 6.71 25.62 -6.29
CA ASN A 288 5.77 26.74 -6.31
C ASN A 288 5.18 27.05 -4.95
N PHE A 289 5.02 26.05 -4.08
CA PHE A 289 4.41 26.23 -2.76
C PHE A 289 5.40 26.07 -1.60
N GLY A 290 6.67 25.75 -1.88
CA GLY A 290 7.76 25.80 -0.90
C GLY A 290 7.66 24.76 0.21
N TYR A 291 7.03 23.62 -0.05
CA TYR A 291 7.02 22.45 0.85
C TYR A 291 8.39 21.75 0.88
N ASN A 292 8.52 20.79 1.79
CA ASN A 292 9.73 19.98 1.96
C ASN A 292 10.26 19.39 0.64
N PRO A 293 11.47 19.75 0.18
CA PRO A 293 12.04 19.21 -1.06
C PRO A 293 12.40 17.72 -0.97
N ASN A 294 12.48 17.16 0.25
CA ASN A 294 12.80 15.75 0.49
C ASN A 294 11.55 14.85 0.54
N MET A 295 10.40 15.36 0.08
CA MET A 295 9.20 14.54 -0.09
C MET A 295 9.41 13.47 -1.16
N ASN A 296 8.80 12.31 -0.96
CA ASN A 296 9.02 11.13 -1.79
C ASN A 296 7.71 10.65 -2.42
N ARG A 297 7.76 10.31 -3.71
CA ARG A 297 6.68 9.63 -4.40
C ARG A 297 7.00 8.14 -4.47
N TYR A 298 6.09 7.34 -3.94
CA TYR A 298 6.17 5.89 -3.98
C TYR A 298 5.10 5.34 -4.90
N THR A 299 5.44 4.29 -5.65
CA THR A 299 4.53 3.60 -6.57
C THR A 299 4.25 2.19 -6.07
N ARG A 300 2.98 1.85 -5.86
CA ARG A 300 2.50 0.63 -5.18
C ARG A 300 3.09 -0.66 -5.73
N ASN A 301 3.28 -0.74 -7.04
CA ASN A 301 3.79 -1.90 -7.76
C ASN A 301 5.15 -2.41 -7.28
N TYR A 302 5.95 -1.58 -6.61
CA TYR A 302 7.31 -1.92 -6.19
C TYR A 302 7.40 -2.40 -4.74
N TYR A 303 6.28 -2.45 -4.01
CA TYR A 303 6.25 -2.69 -2.57
C TYR A 303 5.28 -3.81 -2.23
N SER A 304 5.64 -4.61 -1.23
CA SER A 304 4.71 -5.58 -0.65
C SER A 304 3.51 -4.86 0.00
N GLU A 305 2.45 -5.60 0.31
CA GLU A 305 1.33 -5.06 1.08
C GLU A 305 1.78 -4.48 2.43
N GLN A 306 2.61 -5.23 3.16
CA GLN A 306 3.13 -4.81 4.46
C GLN A 306 3.98 -3.54 4.35
N GLU A 307 4.95 -3.51 3.43
CA GLU A 307 5.83 -2.34 3.25
C GLU A 307 5.04 -1.08 2.91
N TRP A 308 4.00 -1.22 2.08
CA TRP A 308 3.15 -0.10 1.69
C TRP A 308 2.34 0.44 2.85
N MET A 309 1.68 -0.45 3.60
CA MET A 309 0.88 -0.05 4.76
C MET A 309 1.74 0.50 5.90
N ASP A 310 2.93 -0.05 6.14
CA ASP A 310 3.87 0.47 7.13
C ASP A 310 4.28 1.92 6.82
N MET A 311 4.52 2.24 5.55
CA MET A 311 4.79 3.62 5.11
C MET A 311 3.59 4.54 5.36
N VAL A 312 2.37 4.06 5.08
CA VAL A 312 1.14 4.82 5.33
C VAL A 312 0.93 5.10 6.81
N TYR A 313 1.04 4.09 7.68
CA TYR A 313 0.86 4.25 9.12
C TYR A 313 1.94 5.14 9.72
N LYS A 314 3.20 4.98 9.31
CA LYS A 314 4.29 5.83 9.78
C LYS A 314 4.04 7.30 9.45
N GLU A 315 3.62 7.60 8.23
CA GLU A 315 3.37 8.97 7.78
C GLU A 315 2.22 9.63 8.55
N LEU A 316 1.10 8.91 8.72
CA LEU A 316 -0.06 9.39 9.47
C LEU A 316 0.23 9.51 10.99
N SER A 317 1.01 8.59 11.56
CA SER A 317 1.46 8.64 12.96
C SER A 317 2.27 9.91 13.25
N GLU A 318 2.98 10.41 12.24
CA GLU A 318 3.74 11.66 12.31
C GLU A 318 2.88 12.89 11.95
N GLN A 319 1.55 12.73 11.95
CA GLN A 319 0.56 13.79 11.70
C GLN A 319 0.67 14.42 10.31
N ARG A 320 1.02 13.62 9.29
CA ARG A 320 1.13 14.09 7.91
C ARG A 320 0.11 13.41 7.01
N PRO A 321 -0.88 14.15 6.48
CA PRO A 321 -1.79 13.62 5.48
C PRO A 321 -1.07 13.22 4.19
N ILE A 322 -1.54 12.14 3.57
CA ILE A 322 -0.94 11.55 2.37
C ILE A 322 -1.76 11.95 1.16
N TYR A 323 -1.10 12.57 0.17
CA TYR A 323 -1.67 12.61 -1.18
C TYR A 323 -1.60 11.20 -1.76
N TYR A 324 -2.75 10.66 -2.15
CA TYR A 324 -2.84 9.35 -2.77
C TYR A 324 -3.52 9.45 -4.13
N SER A 325 -3.12 8.58 -5.04
CA SER A 325 -3.70 8.49 -6.37
C SER A 325 -3.69 7.08 -6.89
N GLY A 326 -4.57 6.81 -7.85
CA GLY A 326 -4.57 5.58 -8.60
C GLY A 326 -5.15 5.79 -10.00
N ASN A 327 -4.90 4.85 -10.89
CA ASN A 327 -5.38 4.93 -12.26
C ASN A 327 -5.97 3.58 -12.68
N ASP A 328 -6.66 3.56 -13.83
CA ASP A 328 -6.94 2.30 -14.49
C ASP A 328 -5.70 1.81 -15.27
N SER A 329 -5.71 0.54 -15.68
CA SER A 329 -4.60 -0.07 -16.41
C SER A 329 -4.28 0.61 -17.76
N LYS A 330 -5.19 1.46 -18.27
CA LYS A 330 -5.02 2.23 -19.52
C LYS A 330 -4.55 3.66 -19.29
N GLY A 331 -4.39 4.09 -18.03
CA GLY A 331 -4.01 5.45 -17.68
C GLY A 331 -5.07 6.51 -17.99
N LYS A 332 -6.32 6.11 -18.26
CA LYS A 332 -7.37 7.00 -18.80
C LYS A 332 -8.28 7.59 -17.73
N ASN A 333 -8.37 6.95 -16.57
CA ASN A 333 -9.27 7.33 -15.48
C ASN A 333 -8.51 7.38 -14.16
N GLY A 334 -7.65 8.39 -14.04
CA GLY A 334 -6.89 8.66 -12.82
C GLY A 334 -7.72 9.38 -11.77
N HIS A 335 -7.54 9.02 -10.50
CA HIS A 335 -8.15 9.70 -9.36
C HIS A 335 -7.09 10.03 -8.31
N ALA A 336 -7.27 11.17 -7.67
CA ALA A 336 -6.46 11.60 -6.54
C ALA A 336 -7.38 11.97 -5.37
N PHE A 337 -6.95 11.61 -4.17
CA PHE A 337 -7.68 11.80 -2.92
C PHE A 337 -6.66 11.92 -1.77
N VAL A 338 -7.14 12.20 -0.56
CA VAL A 338 -6.29 12.29 0.62
C VAL A 338 -6.55 11.10 1.52
N ILE A 339 -5.49 10.48 2.02
CA ILE A 339 -5.54 9.59 3.17
C ILE A 339 -5.04 10.37 4.37
N ASP A 340 -5.85 10.47 5.41
CA ASP A 340 -5.58 11.36 6.54
C ASP A 340 -5.89 10.75 7.90
N GLY A 341 -6.05 9.43 8.00
CA GLY A 341 -6.18 8.73 9.28
C GLY A 341 -6.16 7.22 9.12
N TYR A 342 -6.15 6.48 10.22
CA TYR A 342 -6.30 5.02 10.23
C TYR A 342 -6.86 4.51 11.55
N ASN A 343 -7.45 3.32 11.54
CA ASN A 343 -8.01 2.68 12.74
C ASN A 343 -7.22 1.42 13.16
N ALA A 344 -7.57 0.86 14.33
CA ALA A 344 -6.92 -0.31 14.91
C ALA A 344 -7.04 -1.57 14.05
N GLU A 345 -8.08 -1.64 13.22
CA GLU A 345 -8.27 -2.73 12.25
C GLU A 345 -7.43 -2.56 10.98
N GLY A 346 -6.66 -1.48 10.84
CA GLY A 346 -5.76 -1.26 9.70
C GLY A 346 -6.38 -0.53 8.50
N LYS A 347 -7.65 -0.14 8.56
CA LYS A 347 -8.31 0.63 7.51
C LYS A 347 -7.91 2.10 7.60
N VAL A 348 -7.74 2.74 6.46
CA VAL A 348 -7.35 4.15 6.38
C VAL A 348 -8.58 5.04 6.16
N TYR A 349 -8.60 6.21 6.80
CA TYR A 349 -9.62 7.21 6.50
C TYR A 349 -9.29 7.89 5.18
N VAL A 350 -10.26 7.93 4.27
CA VAL A 350 -10.11 8.54 2.95
C VAL A 350 -11.06 9.73 2.81
N ASN A 351 -10.49 10.86 2.42
CA ASN A 351 -11.21 12.03 1.93
C ASN A 351 -11.15 12.05 0.40
N TRP A 352 -12.29 11.80 -0.24
CA TRP A 352 -12.36 11.64 -1.71
C TRP A 352 -12.30 12.96 -2.48
N GLY A 353 -12.35 14.11 -1.80
CA GLY A 353 -12.45 15.42 -2.45
C GLY A 353 -13.78 15.62 -3.18
N TRP A 354 -14.86 15.06 -2.63
CA TRP A 354 -16.22 15.10 -3.18
C TRP A 354 -17.23 15.64 -2.17
N GLY A 355 -16.84 16.64 -1.37
CA GLY A 355 -17.77 17.34 -0.47
C GLY A 355 -18.10 16.53 0.79
N GLY A 356 -17.28 15.54 1.14
CA GLY A 356 -17.49 14.64 2.27
C GLY A 356 -18.42 13.45 1.99
N TYR A 357 -18.96 13.34 0.77
CA TYR A 357 -19.67 12.14 0.34
C TYR A 357 -18.71 10.96 0.28
N GLU A 358 -19.18 9.81 0.78
CA GLU A 358 -18.43 8.54 0.89
C GLU A 358 -17.11 8.55 1.68
N ASP A 359 -16.70 9.67 2.28
CA ASP A 359 -15.53 9.69 3.16
C ASP A 359 -15.71 8.64 4.28
N GLY A 360 -14.65 7.94 4.64
CA GLY A 360 -14.76 6.80 5.57
C GLY A 360 -13.50 5.96 5.66
N TYR A 361 -13.60 4.84 6.37
CA TYR A 361 -12.50 3.91 6.59
C TYR A 361 -12.51 2.79 5.54
N PHE A 362 -11.43 2.64 4.80
CA PHE A 362 -11.30 1.69 3.69
C PHE A 362 -10.02 0.88 3.80
N ASP A 363 -10.06 -0.39 3.42
CA ASP A 363 -8.87 -1.21 3.24
C ASP A 363 -8.23 -0.87 1.89
N ILE A 364 -7.03 -0.29 1.92
CA ILE A 364 -6.22 -0.04 0.72
C ILE A 364 -5.10 -1.08 0.55
N GLY A 365 -4.81 -1.88 1.58
CA GLY A 365 -3.85 -2.99 1.53
C GLY A 365 -4.31 -4.05 0.56
N ILE A 366 -5.63 -4.29 0.50
CA ILE A 366 -6.27 -5.23 -0.44
C ILE A 366 -6.06 -4.87 -1.91
N LEU A 367 -5.72 -3.61 -2.24
CA LEU A 367 -5.51 -3.12 -3.60
C LEU A 367 -4.16 -3.58 -4.18
N THR A 368 -3.83 -4.85 -4.01
CA THR A 368 -2.59 -5.45 -4.48
C THR A 368 -2.60 -5.58 -6.00
N PRO A 369 -1.57 -5.08 -6.70
CA PRO A 369 -1.43 -5.31 -8.14
C PRO A 369 -1.02 -6.77 -8.42
N GLU A 370 -1.62 -7.43 -9.42
CA GLU A 370 -1.02 -8.62 -10.08
C GLU A 370 -1.05 -8.51 -11.62
N ASN A 371 -0.02 -9.10 -12.25
CA ASN A 371 0.21 -9.39 -13.66
C ASN A 371 -0.93 -9.08 -14.65
N SER A 372 -0.67 -8.09 -15.51
CA SER A 372 -1.26 -7.92 -16.86
C SER A 372 -2.78 -7.71 -16.97
N GLY A 373 -3.41 -6.86 -16.14
CA GLY A 373 -4.81 -6.49 -16.46
C GLY A 373 -5.54 -5.38 -15.71
N ASP A 374 -5.36 -5.17 -14.40
CA ASP A 374 -6.47 -4.60 -13.62
C ASP A 374 -6.26 -3.25 -12.90
N TYR A 375 -7.41 -2.65 -12.57
CA TYR A 375 -7.70 -1.29 -12.08
C TYR A 375 -6.97 -0.84 -10.79
N SER A 376 -6.11 -1.68 -10.21
CA SER A 376 -5.25 -1.38 -9.06
C SER A 376 -3.82 -0.97 -9.46
N TYR A 377 -3.50 -0.92 -10.75
CA TYR A 377 -2.18 -0.49 -11.26
C TYR A 377 -1.99 1.04 -11.21
N TYR A 378 -0.73 1.50 -11.15
CA TYR A 378 -0.38 2.94 -11.08
C TYR A 378 -0.92 3.69 -9.86
N GLN A 379 -1.00 3.01 -8.71
CA GLN A 379 -1.21 3.69 -7.44
C GLN A 379 0.09 4.38 -7.01
N ASP A 380 0.01 5.68 -6.75
CA ASP A 380 1.11 6.49 -6.24
C ASP A 380 0.67 7.16 -4.93
N MET A 381 1.58 7.25 -3.97
CA MET A 381 1.45 8.13 -2.81
C MET A 381 2.60 9.12 -2.76
N ILE A 382 2.33 10.33 -2.28
CA ILE A 382 3.37 11.30 -1.93
C ILE A 382 3.38 11.42 -0.41
N VAL A 383 4.54 11.13 0.19
CA VAL A 383 4.79 11.22 1.64
C VAL A 383 5.84 12.30 1.92
N GLY A 384 5.92 12.75 3.17
CA GLY A 384 6.77 13.84 3.62
C GLY A 384 6.23 15.22 3.25
N ILE A 385 4.94 15.34 2.93
CA ILE A 385 4.30 16.62 2.64
C ILE A 385 4.15 17.39 3.95
N GLN A 386 5.03 18.35 4.19
CA GLN A 386 4.99 19.27 5.31
C GLN A 386 5.72 20.58 4.95
N PRO A 387 5.43 21.70 5.63
CA PRO A 387 6.16 22.95 5.46
C PRO A 387 7.63 22.87 5.87
N GLU A 388 7.95 22.11 6.94
CA GLU A 388 9.31 21.99 7.45
C GLU A 388 10.24 21.27 6.46
N GLN A 389 11.38 21.90 6.15
CA GLN A 389 12.41 21.32 5.29
C GLN A 389 13.33 20.43 6.12
N GLN A 390 12.91 19.18 6.31
CA GLN A 390 13.62 18.19 7.13
C GLN A 390 13.64 16.81 6.46
N GLY A 391 14.45 15.91 7.03
CA GLY A 391 14.67 14.56 6.50
C GLY A 391 15.78 14.53 5.44
N ALA A 392 16.12 13.32 5.00
CA ALA A 392 17.10 13.10 3.96
C ALA A 392 16.40 12.83 2.62
N TRP A 393 16.97 13.35 1.54
CA TRP A 393 16.61 12.96 0.19
C TRP A 393 16.80 11.45 -0.01
N ARG A 394 15.91 10.83 -0.78
CA ARG A 394 16.03 9.43 -1.21
C ARG A 394 15.65 9.32 -2.67
N SER A 395 16.56 8.84 -3.50
CA SER A 395 16.26 8.51 -4.89
C SER A 395 15.42 7.24 -5.02
N HIS A 396 14.58 7.22 -6.05
CA HIS A 396 13.79 6.07 -6.47
C HIS A 396 14.11 5.76 -7.92
N LEU A 397 15.19 4.98 -8.12
CA LEU A 397 15.48 4.32 -9.37
C LEU A 397 14.95 2.87 -9.30
N THR A 398 14.15 2.46 -10.26
CA THR A 398 13.54 1.13 -10.30
C THR A 398 13.86 0.41 -11.61
N LEU A 399 13.55 -0.87 -11.70
CA LEU A 399 13.39 -1.53 -12.99
C LEU A 399 12.07 -1.08 -13.62
N TYR A 400 12.10 -0.82 -14.92
CA TYR A 400 10.91 -0.45 -15.68
C TYR A 400 9.83 -1.54 -15.58
N TYR A 401 8.56 -1.14 -15.68
CA TYR A 401 7.43 -2.08 -15.68
C TYR A 401 7.65 -3.23 -16.67
N GLY A 402 7.41 -4.45 -16.23
CA GLY A 402 7.72 -5.63 -17.05
C GLY A 402 9.09 -6.25 -16.76
N ASN A 403 10.12 -5.44 -16.48
CA ASN A 403 11.50 -5.89 -16.37
C ASN A 403 11.79 -6.59 -15.02
N GLU A 404 12.68 -7.58 -15.07
CA GLU A 404 13.16 -8.32 -13.90
C GLU A 404 14.65 -8.63 -14.04
N LEU A 405 15.36 -8.77 -12.92
CA LEU A 405 16.77 -9.11 -12.94
C LEU A 405 16.97 -10.56 -13.39
N THR A 406 17.46 -10.72 -14.62
CA THR A 406 17.82 -12.02 -15.19
C THR A 406 19.33 -12.12 -15.34
N ILE A 407 19.92 -13.07 -14.62
CA ILE A 407 21.34 -13.40 -14.67
C ILE A 407 21.50 -14.83 -15.18
N ASP A 408 22.36 -15.01 -16.18
CA ASP A 408 22.70 -16.31 -16.75
C ASP A 408 24.19 -16.59 -16.60
N LYS A 409 24.56 -17.88 -16.60
CA LYS A 409 25.95 -18.29 -16.60
C LYS A 409 26.54 -18.09 -17.99
N PHE A 410 27.59 -17.27 -18.09
CA PHE A 410 28.30 -17.04 -19.35
C PHE A 410 29.55 -17.94 -19.48
N GLY A 411 30.22 -18.23 -18.37
CA GLY A 411 31.46 -19.01 -18.36
C GLY A 411 31.77 -19.57 -16.98
N LYS A 412 33.00 -20.06 -16.79
CA LYS A 412 33.44 -20.65 -15.51
C LYS A 412 33.26 -19.69 -14.33
N ARG A 413 33.84 -18.49 -14.39
CA ARG A 413 33.67 -17.40 -13.39
C ARG A 413 33.11 -16.13 -14.03
N SER A 414 32.09 -16.27 -14.87
CA SER A 414 31.45 -15.13 -15.48
C SER A 414 29.97 -15.35 -15.71
N ILE A 415 29.21 -14.28 -15.58
CA ILE A 415 27.77 -14.22 -15.78
C ILE A 415 27.44 -13.25 -16.91
N SER A 416 26.21 -13.30 -17.39
CA SER A 416 25.64 -12.33 -18.32
C SER A 416 24.33 -11.79 -17.76
N VAL A 417 24.03 -10.54 -18.08
CA VAL A 417 22.77 -9.87 -17.79
C VAL A 417 22.22 -9.38 -19.11
N ALA A 418 21.12 -9.98 -19.56
CA ALA A 418 20.56 -9.71 -20.89
C ALA A 418 20.07 -8.26 -21.01
N GLU A 419 19.38 -7.78 -19.98
CA GLU A 419 18.90 -6.40 -19.89
C GLU A 419 18.59 -6.02 -18.45
N ILE A 420 18.98 -4.81 -18.04
CA ILE A 420 18.40 -4.06 -16.94
C ILE A 420 17.87 -2.75 -17.52
N GLN A 421 16.54 -2.58 -17.50
CA GLN A 421 15.92 -1.33 -17.92
C GLN A 421 15.64 -0.46 -16.70
N LEU A 422 16.50 0.53 -16.47
CA LEU A 422 16.42 1.43 -15.31
C LEU A 422 15.44 2.56 -15.58
N TRP A 423 14.52 2.81 -14.65
CA TRP A 423 13.48 3.82 -14.74
C TRP A 423 13.50 4.76 -13.55
N ASN A 424 13.62 6.07 -13.81
CA ASN A 424 13.60 7.08 -12.76
C ASN A 424 12.15 7.44 -12.40
N VAL A 425 11.77 7.23 -11.14
CA VAL A 425 10.45 7.60 -10.60
C VAL A 425 10.50 8.62 -9.45
N SER A 426 11.64 9.29 -9.28
CA SER A 426 11.92 10.22 -8.16
C SER A 426 11.26 11.60 -8.31
N SER A 427 10.50 11.85 -9.39
CA SER A 427 9.89 13.15 -9.76
C SER A 427 10.89 14.29 -10.00
N SER A 428 12.19 14.01 -9.97
CA SER A 428 13.27 14.92 -10.33
C SER A 428 14.29 14.20 -11.22
N THR A 429 15.15 14.95 -11.90
CA THR A 429 16.30 14.35 -12.59
C THR A 429 17.21 13.68 -11.57
N LEU A 430 17.64 12.45 -11.86
CA LEU A 430 18.68 11.75 -11.10
C LEU A 430 20.03 11.97 -11.76
N ASN A 431 21.06 12.15 -10.93
CA ASN A 431 22.47 12.18 -11.32
C ASN A 431 23.26 11.44 -10.25
N GLY A 432 23.98 10.39 -10.62
CA GLY A 432 24.77 9.63 -9.66
C GLY A 432 25.34 8.34 -10.24
N GLU A 433 25.59 7.35 -9.39
CA GLU A 433 26.24 6.10 -9.78
C GLU A 433 25.26 4.91 -9.67
N PHE A 434 25.14 4.13 -10.74
CA PHE A 434 24.50 2.82 -10.73
C PHE A 434 25.54 1.72 -10.53
N GLN A 435 25.21 0.73 -9.69
CA GLN A 435 26.04 -0.45 -9.49
C GLN A 435 25.22 -1.73 -9.56
N LEU A 436 25.78 -2.74 -10.22
CA LEU A 436 25.42 -4.13 -9.97
C LEU A 436 26.45 -4.69 -8.99
N VAL A 437 26.02 -5.14 -7.81
CA VAL A 437 26.92 -5.63 -6.76
C VAL A 437 26.77 -7.11 -6.52
N ILE A 438 27.79 -7.70 -5.93
CA ILE A 438 27.78 -9.05 -5.36
C ILE A 438 28.14 -8.96 -3.88
N GLU A 439 27.30 -9.54 -3.02
CA GLU A 439 27.42 -9.45 -1.58
C GLU A 439 27.21 -10.81 -0.90
N GLY A 440 28.06 -11.13 0.07
CA GLY A 440 27.98 -12.36 0.84
C GLY A 440 29.20 -12.52 1.75
N ASN A 441 29.07 -13.28 2.84
CA ASN A 441 30.16 -13.53 3.79
C ASN A 441 30.84 -12.24 4.33
N GLY A 442 30.08 -11.15 4.51
CA GLY A 442 30.61 -9.85 4.95
C GLY A 442 31.46 -9.12 3.89
N ILE A 443 31.47 -9.61 2.65
CA ILE A 443 32.19 -9.04 1.52
C ILE A 443 31.18 -8.46 0.52
N LEU A 444 31.44 -7.22 0.12
CA LEU A 444 30.74 -6.53 -0.96
C LEU A 444 31.75 -6.20 -2.08
N ARG A 445 31.36 -6.45 -3.34
CA ARG A 445 32.13 -6.07 -4.53
C ARG A 445 31.21 -5.50 -5.60
N ASN A 446 31.74 -4.56 -6.38
CA ASN A 446 31.06 -4.03 -7.56
C ASN A 446 31.37 -4.92 -8.76
N LEU A 447 30.34 -5.44 -9.42
CA LEU A 447 30.45 -6.15 -10.67
C LEU A 447 30.37 -5.21 -11.88
N VAL A 448 29.56 -4.17 -11.75
CA VAL A 448 29.40 -3.07 -12.69
C VAL A 448 29.31 -1.77 -11.89
N SER A 449 29.94 -0.71 -12.40
CA SER A 449 29.82 0.67 -11.95
C SER A 449 29.70 1.57 -13.17
N ILE A 450 28.65 2.36 -13.26
CA ILE A 450 28.47 3.36 -14.33
C ILE A 450 27.88 4.65 -13.75
N ASP A 451 28.27 5.78 -14.33
CA ASP A 451 27.54 7.03 -14.14
C ASP A 451 26.15 6.90 -14.78
N TYR A 452 25.13 7.42 -14.10
CA TYR A 452 23.75 7.37 -14.53
C TYR A 452 23.07 8.73 -14.35
N THR A 453 22.51 9.23 -15.44
CA THR A 453 21.66 10.43 -15.46
C THR A 453 20.38 10.14 -16.22
N ALA A 454 19.23 10.41 -15.59
CA ALA A 454 17.94 10.32 -16.26
C ALA A 454 16.96 11.35 -15.70
N LYS A 455 16.19 11.98 -16.60
CA LYS A 455 15.02 12.78 -16.21
C LYS A 455 13.95 11.87 -15.60
N ASP A 456 13.08 12.43 -14.76
CA ASP A 456 11.94 11.69 -14.23
C ASP A 456 11.09 11.08 -15.36
N SER A 457 10.58 9.88 -15.13
CA SER A 457 9.79 9.06 -16.06
C SER A 457 10.56 8.55 -17.28
N TYR A 458 11.86 8.80 -17.44
CA TYR A 458 12.67 8.22 -18.51
C TYR A 458 13.29 6.89 -18.10
N SER A 459 13.35 5.94 -19.04
CA SER A 459 14.03 4.67 -18.86
C SER A 459 15.21 4.51 -19.82
N ILE A 460 16.25 3.80 -19.36
CA ILE A 460 17.46 3.49 -20.12
C ILE A 460 17.81 2.02 -19.90
N SER A 461 18.01 1.27 -20.99
CA SER A 461 18.37 -0.15 -20.94
C SER A 461 19.88 -0.35 -21.02
N TYR A 462 20.39 -1.28 -20.20
CA TYR A 462 21.78 -1.71 -20.20
C TYR A 462 21.88 -3.23 -20.29
N PRO A 463 22.58 -3.75 -21.32
CA PRO A 463 22.97 -5.16 -21.39
C PRO A 463 24.44 -5.36 -20.99
N TRP A 464 24.76 -6.49 -20.35
CA TRP A 464 26.14 -6.90 -20.08
C TRP A 464 26.34 -8.36 -20.48
N GLN A 465 26.98 -8.59 -21.63
CA GLN A 465 27.21 -9.93 -22.17
C GLN A 465 28.18 -10.76 -21.31
N LYS A 466 29.14 -10.13 -20.65
CA LYS A 466 30.14 -10.82 -19.83
C LYS A 466 30.57 -9.96 -18.64
N ILE A 467 30.21 -10.40 -17.45
CA ILE A 467 30.62 -9.84 -16.17
C ILE A 467 31.50 -10.89 -15.47
N LEU A 468 32.71 -10.48 -15.08
CA LEU A 468 33.64 -11.36 -14.35
C LEU A 468 33.29 -11.38 -12.86
N ILE A 469 33.24 -12.57 -12.26
CA ILE A 469 33.12 -12.72 -10.81
C ILE A 469 34.51 -12.55 -10.18
N PRO A 470 34.72 -11.63 -9.21
CA PRO A 470 36.03 -11.37 -8.61
C PRO A 470 36.66 -12.65 -8.08
N LYS A 471 37.95 -12.87 -8.36
CA LYS A 471 38.66 -14.13 -8.06
C LYS A 471 38.98 -14.29 -6.57
N ASP A 472 38.99 -13.19 -5.83
CA ASP A 472 39.27 -13.12 -4.39
C ASP A 472 38.07 -13.50 -3.53
N LEU A 473 36.90 -13.74 -4.11
CA LEU A 473 35.72 -14.21 -3.36
C LEU A 473 35.91 -15.66 -2.91
N PRO A 474 35.89 -15.93 -1.58
CA PRO A 474 35.88 -17.28 -1.04
C PRO A 474 34.71 -18.11 -1.52
N ASP A 475 34.83 -19.43 -1.43
CA ASP A 475 33.74 -20.36 -1.70
C ASP A 475 32.53 -20.04 -0.80
N GLY A 476 31.34 -19.95 -1.41
CA GLY A 476 30.13 -19.59 -0.67
C GLY A 476 29.00 -19.06 -1.54
N ASP A 477 27.89 -18.74 -0.88
CA ASP A 477 26.73 -18.15 -1.51
C ASP A 477 26.82 -16.62 -1.46
N TYR A 478 26.55 -15.98 -2.59
CA TYR A 478 26.54 -14.54 -2.74
C TYR A 478 25.28 -14.09 -3.45
N GLN A 479 24.73 -12.96 -3.03
CA GLN A 479 23.59 -12.32 -3.64
C GLN A 479 24.05 -11.22 -4.60
N ILE A 480 23.52 -11.23 -5.83
CA ILE A 480 23.73 -10.19 -6.83
C ILE A 480 22.47 -9.34 -6.92
N TYR A 481 22.62 -8.02 -6.81
CA TYR A 481 21.51 -7.09 -6.91
C TYR A 481 21.95 -5.70 -7.40
N PRO A 482 21.04 -4.94 -8.02
CA PRO A 482 21.30 -3.58 -8.46
C PRO A 482 21.06 -2.55 -7.34
N ARG A 483 21.89 -1.51 -7.27
CA ARG A 483 21.75 -0.36 -6.37
C ARG A 483 22.13 0.93 -7.08
N PHE A 484 21.67 2.05 -6.57
CA PHE A 484 21.91 3.38 -7.11
C PHE A 484 22.14 4.37 -5.98
N LYS A 485 22.99 5.38 -6.23
CA LYS A 485 23.22 6.48 -5.31
C LYS A 485 23.25 7.78 -6.10
N ASP A 486 22.20 8.60 -5.95
CA ASP A 486 22.18 9.97 -6.46
C ASP A 486 23.18 10.83 -5.67
N ASP A 487 23.69 11.90 -6.27
CA ASP A 487 24.60 12.84 -5.62
C ASP A 487 24.01 13.45 -4.34
N ARG A 488 22.67 13.50 -4.22
CA ARG A 488 21.94 13.98 -3.03
C ARG A 488 21.70 12.90 -1.99
N ASP A 489 21.84 11.61 -2.33
CA ASP A 489 21.56 10.52 -1.41
C ASP A 489 22.65 10.40 -0.34
N THR A 490 22.23 10.24 0.91
CA THR A 490 23.17 9.94 2.01
C THR A 490 23.74 8.53 1.89
N ASP A 491 22.94 7.58 1.40
CA ASP A 491 23.30 6.17 1.29
C ASP A 491 22.73 5.52 0.01
N TRP A 492 23.27 4.37 -0.37
CA TRP A 492 22.82 3.58 -1.51
C TRP A 492 21.36 3.16 -1.36
N GLN A 493 20.59 3.37 -2.44
CA GLN A 493 19.22 2.88 -2.57
C GLN A 493 19.22 1.60 -3.42
N ILE A 494 18.39 0.63 -3.05
CA ILE A 494 18.21 -0.59 -3.86
C ILE A 494 17.37 -0.24 -5.09
N VAL A 495 17.79 -0.72 -6.27
CA VAL A 495 16.97 -0.60 -7.48
C VAL A 495 15.92 -1.70 -7.48
N ARG A 496 14.67 -1.31 -7.25
CA ARG A 496 13.56 -2.26 -7.09
C ARG A 496 12.98 -2.72 -8.43
N ALA A 497 12.76 -4.02 -8.59
CA ALA A 497 11.78 -4.59 -9.52
C ALA A 497 10.36 -4.52 -8.94
N GLU A 498 9.33 -4.65 -9.79
CA GLU A 498 7.94 -4.83 -9.33
C GLU A 498 7.87 -5.98 -8.32
N TYR A 499 7.06 -5.82 -7.28
CA TYR A 499 6.90 -6.83 -6.24
C TYR A 499 6.46 -8.17 -6.84
N GLY A 500 7.11 -9.25 -6.41
CA GLY A 500 6.89 -10.59 -6.98
C GLY A 500 7.74 -10.90 -8.22
N LYS A 501 8.43 -9.93 -8.82
CA LYS A 501 9.42 -10.16 -9.88
C LYS A 501 10.83 -10.33 -9.34
N LYS A 502 11.68 -10.98 -10.12
CA LYS A 502 13.08 -11.24 -9.72
C LYS A 502 13.81 -9.91 -9.55
N ASN A 503 14.33 -9.68 -8.34
CA ASN A 503 15.04 -8.45 -7.98
C ASN A 503 16.52 -8.69 -7.63
N SER A 504 16.88 -9.93 -7.33
CA SER A 504 18.22 -10.35 -6.94
C SER A 504 18.41 -11.84 -7.22
N VAL A 505 19.65 -12.27 -7.38
CA VAL A 505 20.00 -13.66 -7.71
C VAL A 505 21.05 -14.16 -6.73
N ILE A 506 20.81 -15.32 -6.11
CA ILE A 506 21.83 -16.01 -5.32
C ILE A 506 22.64 -16.89 -6.25
N ILE A 507 23.95 -16.70 -6.22
CA ILE A 507 24.91 -17.56 -6.90
C ILE A 507 25.80 -18.27 -5.87
N HIS A 508 26.18 -19.49 -6.19
CA HIS A 508 27.22 -20.22 -5.47
C HIS A 508 28.54 -20.02 -6.22
N VAL A 509 29.53 -19.46 -5.52
CA VAL A 509 30.89 -19.25 -6.02
C VAL A 509 31.78 -20.33 -5.44
N THR A 510 32.60 -20.93 -6.30
CA THR A 510 33.75 -21.77 -5.91
C THR A 510 35.01 -21.25 -6.57
N ASN A 511 36.20 -21.67 -6.12
CA ASN A 511 37.49 -21.27 -6.67
C ASN A 511 37.52 -21.19 -8.21
N ASP A 512 36.92 -22.15 -8.92
CA ASP A 512 36.94 -22.20 -10.39
C ASP A 512 35.59 -22.02 -11.08
N ALA A 513 34.48 -21.87 -10.35
CA ALA A 513 33.15 -21.91 -10.96
C ALA A 513 32.13 -20.96 -10.30
N VAL A 514 31.08 -20.65 -11.07
CA VAL A 514 29.83 -20.08 -10.58
C VAL A 514 28.65 -20.98 -10.98
N ALA A 515 27.68 -21.09 -10.08
CA ALA A 515 26.38 -21.71 -10.32
C ALA A 515 25.26 -20.79 -9.82
N ILE A 516 24.15 -20.70 -10.55
CA ILE A 516 22.95 -19.97 -10.11
C ILE A 516 22.17 -20.90 -9.17
N LYS A 517 21.88 -20.43 -7.96
CA LYS A 517 21.21 -21.23 -6.92
C LYS A 517 19.74 -20.86 -6.77
N ASP A 518 19.46 -19.56 -6.65
CA ASP A 518 18.12 -19.07 -6.33
C ASP A 518 17.87 -17.69 -6.95
N LYS A 519 16.60 -17.35 -7.16
CA LYS A 519 16.13 -16.09 -7.74
C LYS A 519 15.07 -15.52 -6.80
N ARG A 520 15.40 -14.42 -6.11
CA ARG A 520 14.50 -13.82 -5.11
C ARG A 520 13.57 -12.79 -5.73
N THR A 521 12.37 -12.72 -5.17
CA THR A 521 11.29 -11.84 -5.63
C THR A 521 10.78 -10.87 -4.54
N ASN A 522 11.35 -10.97 -3.33
CA ASN A 522 11.02 -10.15 -2.16
C ASN A 522 12.27 -9.38 -1.67
N TYR A 523 12.07 -8.47 -0.71
CA TYR A 523 13.11 -7.60 -0.16
C TYR A 523 13.36 -7.82 1.34
N ASP A 524 12.99 -8.99 1.87
CA ASP A 524 13.20 -9.35 3.29
C ASP A 524 14.68 -9.24 3.71
N TRP A 525 15.60 -9.51 2.80
CA TRP A 525 17.05 -9.40 2.96
C TRP A 525 17.57 -7.96 3.07
N VAL A 526 16.80 -6.95 2.62
CA VAL A 526 17.19 -5.53 2.72
C VAL A 526 16.92 -5.00 4.15
N THR A 527 15.93 -5.57 4.84
CA THR A 527 15.63 -5.21 6.25
C THR A 527 16.66 -5.75 7.26
N ALA A 528 17.56 -6.63 6.80
CA ALA A 528 18.66 -7.18 7.61
C ALA A 528 19.91 -6.27 7.66
N ILE A 529 19.87 -5.08 7.05
CA ILE A 529 20.96 -4.09 7.08
C ILE A 529 20.72 -3.06 8.21
N GLU A 530 20.44 -3.58 9.41
CA GLU A 530 21.21 -3.17 10.60
C GLU A 530 22.03 -4.38 11.02
N THR A 531 22.95 -4.80 10.16
CA THR A 531 23.90 -5.87 10.50
C THR A 531 24.60 -5.43 11.79
N PRO A 532 24.49 -6.21 12.90
CA PRO A 532 25.22 -5.91 14.11
C PRO A 532 26.68 -5.76 13.73
N THR A 533 27.36 -4.73 14.22
CA THR A 533 28.82 -4.75 14.15
C THR A 533 29.27 -6.06 14.79
N VAL A 534 30.30 -6.71 14.25
CA VAL A 534 30.81 -8.00 14.77
C VAL A 534 31.08 -7.93 16.29
N SER A 535 31.36 -6.73 16.80
CA SER A 535 31.50 -6.45 18.24
C SER A 535 30.21 -6.64 19.06
N ASP A 536 29.03 -6.34 18.50
CA ASP A 536 27.75 -6.50 19.20
C ASP A 536 27.34 -7.98 19.23
N ALA A 537 27.62 -8.76 18.18
CA ALA A 537 27.27 -10.19 18.12
C ALA A 537 28.02 -11.03 19.17
N GLU A 538 29.24 -10.63 19.54
CA GLU A 538 30.05 -11.28 20.59
C GLU A 538 29.83 -10.70 21.99
N ALA A 539 29.20 -9.51 22.11
CA ALA A 539 28.96 -8.88 23.40
C ALA A 539 27.93 -9.69 24.22
N PRO A 540 28.18 -9.93 25.52
CA PRO A 540 27.25 -10.64 26.37
C PRO A 540 25.93 -9.87 26.52
N ILE A 541 24.83 -10.59 26.45
CA ILE A 541 23.48 -10.04 26.64
C ILE A 541 23.23 -9.83 28.13
N SER A 542 22.92 -8.59 28.52
CA SER A 542 22.50 -8.23 29.87
C SER A 542 21.02 -7.87 29.89
N VAL A 543 20.25 -8.41 30.82
CA VAL A 543 18.82 -8.10 30.98
C VAL A 543 18.61 -7.31 32.25
N TYR A 544 17.77 -6.27 32.19
CA TYR A 544 17.40 -5.42 33.30
C TYR A 544 15.88 -5.40 33.48
N ASN A 545 15.41 -5.18 34.70
CA ASN A 545 14.02 -4.78 34.94
C ASN A 545 13.82 -3.27 34.66
N LEU A 546 12.57 -2.79 34.73
CA LEU A 546 12.24 -1.38 34.53
C LEU A 546 12.88 -0.42 35.53
N GLN A 547 13.27 -0.91 36.71
CA GLN A 547 13.98 -0.14 37.73
C GLN A 547 15.49 -0.07 37.48
N GLY A 548 15.97 -0.66 36.38
CA GLY A 548 17.39 -0.68 36.01
C GLY A 548 18.23 -1.71 36.74
N HIS A 549 17.62 -2.63 37.50
CA HIS A 549 18.34 -3.73 38.15
C HIS A 549 18.66 -4.82 37.14
N LYS A 550 19.93 -5.22 37.05
CA LYS A 550 20.38 -6.32 36.20
C LYS A 550 19.87 -7.65 36.74
N LEU A 551 19.11 -8.37 35.94
CA LEU A 551 18.51 -9.67 36.27
C LEU A 551 19.40 -10.85 35.87
N LEU A 552 20.02 -10.78 34.68
CA LEU A 552 20.92 -11.82 34.19
C LEU A 552 21.90 -11.26 33.15
N GLN A 553 23.03 -11.93 32.97
CA GLN A 553 23.97 -11.66 31.88
C GLN A 553 24.51 -12.98 31.33
N LEU A 554 24.37 -13.22 30.02
CA LEU A 554 24.76 -14.46 29.35
C LEU A 554 25.55 -14.17 28.07
N PRO A 555 26.42 -15.08 27.60
CA PRO A 555 26.94 -15.03 26.25
C PRO A 555 25.79 -14.96 25.24
N ALA A 556 25.95 -14.19 24.15
CA ALA A 556 24.88 -13.98 23.18
C ALA A 556 24.29 -15.29 22.63
N ALA A 557 25.13 -16.28 22.35
CA ALA A 557 24.72 -17.60 21.85
C ALA A 557 23.92 -18.45 22.86
N ALA A 558 23.91 -18.10 24.14
CA ALA A 558 23.25 -18.86 25.21
C ALA A 558 21.95 -18.20 25.71
N PHE A 559 21.62 -17.01 25.22
CA PHE A 559 20.43 -16.26 25.64
C PHE A 559 19.23 -16.59 24.75
N SER A 560 18.08 -16.83 25.39
CA SER A 560 16.78 -16.91 24.73
C SER A 560 15.75 -16.14 25.54
N ILE A 561 14.85 -15.42 24.84
CA ILE A 561 13.72 -14.69 25.46
C ILE A 561 12.86 -15.62 26.32
N SER A 562 12.80 -16.92 25.99
CA SER A 562 12.06 -17.93 26.76
C SER A 562 12.55 -18.08 28.21
N GLN A 563 13.79 -17.69 28.52
CA GLN A 563 14.39 -17.74 29.86
C GLN A 563 13.93 -16.59 30.78
N LEU A 564 13.30 -15.56 30.23
CA LEU A 564 12.73 -14.46 31.02
C LEU A 564 11.42 -14.90 31.71
N PRO A 565 11.10 -14.34 32.88
CA PRO A 565 9.79 -14.55 33.51
C PRO A 565 8.65 -14.26 32.53
N THR A 566 7.57 -15.02 32.63
CA THR A 566 6.40 -14.97 31.71
C THR A 566 5.54 -13.73 31.88
N HIS A 567 5.85 -12.87 32.85
CA HIS A 567 5.13 -11.62 33.08
C HIS A 567 6.16 -10.55 33.45
N GLY A 568 6.24 -9.48 32.65
CA GLY A 568 7.04 -8.30 32.98
C GLY A 568 7.64 -7.58 31.78
N ILE A 569 8.23 -6.42 32.04
CA ILE A 569 8.95 -5.64 31.05
C ILE A 569 10.44 -5.71 31.34
N PHE A 570 11.20 -6.11 30.33
CA PHE A 570 12.63 -6.35 30.40
C PHE A 570 13.37 -5.48 29.38
N ILE A 571 14.49 -4.92 29.79
CA ILE A 571 15.42 -4.21 28.92
C ILE A 571 16.59 -5.13 28.64
N ILE A 572 16.76 -5.56 27.40
CA ILE A 572 17.82 -6.44 26.94
C ILE A 572 18.89 -5.57 26.28
N LYS A 573 20.13 -5.64 26.75
CA LYS A 573 21.26 -4.89 26.21
C LYS A 573 22.32 -5.84 25.65
N GLN A 574 22.77 -5.59 24.43
CA GLN A 574 23.86 -6.30 23.78
C GLN A 574 24.79 -5.29 23.12
N GLY A 575 26.00 -5.11 23.67
CA GLY A 575 26.91 -4.05 23.21
C GLY A 575 26.25 -2.66 23.33
N THR A 576 26.15 -1.93 22.22
CA THR A 576 25.45 -0.64 22.17
C THR A 576 23.94 -0.76 21.93
N LYS A 577 23.44 -1.95 21.56
CA LYS A 577 22.02 -2.18 21.25
C LYS A 577 21.19 -2.38 22.52
N THR A 578 19.98 -1.83 22.54
CA THR A 578 19.01 -1.98 23.62
C THR A 578 17.63 -2.31 23.06
N THR A 579 17.06 -3.42 23.50
CA THR A 579 15.75 -3.93 23.06
C THR A 579 14.82 -4.07 24.26
N LYS A 580 13.60 -3.53 24.17
CA LYS A 580 12.57 -3.71 25.19
C LYS A 580 11.73 -4.94 24.84
N VAL A 581 11.61 -5.88 25.77
CA VAL A 581 10.78 -7.09 25.63
C VAL A 581 9.70 -7.08 26.70
N VAL A 582 8.46 -7.28 26.27
CA VAL A 582 7.30 -7.48 27.15
C VAL A 582 6.95 -8.96 27.07
N ARG A 583 6.94 -9.64 28.21
CA ARG A 583 6.55 -11.05 28.32
C ARG A 583 5.27 -11.20 29.11
#